data_AF-A0A7S1XJZ8-F1
#
_entry.id   AF-A0A7S1XJZ8-F1
#
_cell.length_a   1.000
_cell.length_b   1.000
_cell.length_c   1.000
_cell.angle_alpha   90.00
_cell.angle_beta   90.00
_cell.angle_gamma   90.00
#
_symmetry.space_group_name_H-M   'P 1'
#
loop_
_entity.id
_entity.type
_entity.pdbx_description
1 polymer ?
#
loop_
_entity_poly.entity_id
_entity_poly.type
_entity_poly.pdbx_seq_one_letter_code
_entity_poly.pdbx_strand_id
1 'polypeptide(L)'
;ADASEDVDTDLFSRQIYVLGVNAQRRLGRARVLVLGLGGVGVEVSKNLLLSGASTLFLADGSRVRAEDLATNYLATEDDVEARRSRAGVAAAALRGMSAGAHAAIEEVELLGEGRGLAAFLKRNSVDVVVLCDHAVGAALRVNDATRRAGAKLVQVNCHGLFGSLFCDFGDDFHVEDADGKDPRAELLARVARAGTGAGGALAVSTLEGTRHGLHSGEKVRLRGVRGLDEDTVFTVAVKTPYLFEARRDGDEAESDGDANGEAEVELAPGATFLEVKERVPVPFTPLRDALLKPEILATDFGKMDLARQVTVHACFQNWHKALAGAGGSPSAAVAKLFELTRTFGEEVHANLAGAGGRRRKGKKVRFQPDEAIVRGFAQSGKGQTAAVTAVMGALAAQEALKAITGVFAPVRQFLYFDALELHALLPEAEELAGAAAADERVLGQAALFGAEMQRRLSKLSVFVVGAGAIGCELLKLLAVMGVAAPGAGGSRGGGAPRGCLTVTDMDTIEVSNLSRQMLFTRDDVGQPKSLAAAAAARRIHPRLKTRALT
;
A
#
# COMPACT_ATOMS: atom_id res chain seq x y z
N ALA A 1 -2.17 37.12 -3.13
CA ALA A 1 -0.85 36.78 -2.55
C ALA A 1 -1.13 35.76 -1.45
N ASP A 2 -1.25 34.50 -1.86
CA ASP A 2 -1.65 33.38 -1.00
C ASP A 2 -0.41 32.77 -0.36
N ALA A 3 -0.28 32.92 0.95
CA ALA A 3 0.75 32.24 1.74
C ALA A 3 0.43 30.74 1.98
N SER A 4 -0.59 30.18 1.32
CA SER A 4 -1.05 28.79 1.49
C SER A 4 -0.68 27.85 0.33
N GLU A 5 0.20 28.26 -0.59
CA GLU A 5 0.59 27.46 -1.77
C GLU A 5 1.98 26.79 -1.67
N ASP A 6 2.77 27.11 -0.65
CA ASP A 6 4.12 26.55 -0.50
C ASP A 6 4.09 25.23 0.27
N VAL A 7 4.62 24.20 -0.38
CA VAL A 7 4.90 22.90 0.23
C VAL A 7 5.96 23.13 1.32
N ASP A 8 5.75 22.61 2.54
CA ASP A 8 6.77 22.61 3.61
C ASP A 8 7.96 21.75 3.17
N THR A 9 8.95 22.38 2.52
CA THR A 9 10.12 21.71 1.95
C THR A 9 11.04 21.16 3.02
N ASP A 10 10.96 21.65 4.26
CA ASP A 10 11.79 21.15 5.36
C ASP A 10 11.23 19.82 5.87
N LEU A 11 9.92 19.78 6.13
CA LEU A 11 9.21 18.57 6.58
C LEU A 11 9.21 17.47 5.51
N PHE A 12 8.85 17.83 4.27
CA PHE A 12 8.70 16.88 3.17
C PHE A 12 9.95 16.74 2.30
N SER A 13 11.09 17.32 2.69
CA SER A 13 12.36 17.30 1.94
C SER A 13 12.68 15.94 1.32
N ARG A 14 12.66 14.87 2.12
CA ARG A 14 12.97 13.51 1.65
C ARG A 14 11.91 12.90 0.75
N GLN A 15 10.64 13.27 0.95
CA GLN A 15 9.51 12.76 0.17
C GLN A 15 9.40 13.46 -1.19
N ILE A 16 9.77 14.74 -1.27
CA ILE A 16 9.81 15.50 -2.52
C ILE A 16 10.76 14.87 -3.53
N TYR A 17 11.88 14.29 -3.10
CA TYR A 17 12.78 13.56 -4.00
C TYR A 17 12.19 12.26 -4.56
N VAL A 18 11.08 11.77 -4.00
CA VAL A 18 10.40 10.55 -4.46
C VAL A 18 9.18 10.88 -5.31
N LEU A 19 8.37 11.85 -4.89
CA LEU A 19 7.10 12.18 -5.54
C LEU A 19 7.19 13.39 -6.47
N GLY A 20 8.17 14.27 -6.25
CA GLY A 20 8.22 15.59 -6.85
C GLY A 20 7.33 16.61 -6.13
N VAL A 21 7.67 17.89 -6.29
CA VAL A 21 6.97 19.02 -5.65
C VAL A 21 5.51 19.11 -6.08
N ASN A 22 5.21 18.82 -7.35
CA ASN A 22 3.84 18.90 -7.88
C ASN A 22 2.92 17.85 -7.24
N ALA A 23 3.39 16.62 -7.09
CA ALA A 23 2.64 15.58 -6.39
C ALA A 23 2.44 15.94 -4.91
N GLN A 24 3.47 16.47 -4.24
CA GLN A 24 3.35 16.92 -2.86
C GLN A 24 2.34 18.07 -2.72
N ARG A 25 2.28 19.00 -3.69
CA ARG A 25 1.26 20.06 -3.71
C ARG A 25 -0.15 19.51 -3.86
N ARG A 26 -0.35 18.46 -4.66
CA ARG A 26 -1.65 17.76 -4.75
C ARG A 26 -2.02 17.10 -3.43
N LEU A 27 -1.07 16.44 -2.75
CA LEU A 27 -1.28 15.86 -1.43
C LEU A 27 -1.69 16.92 -0.38
N GLY A 28 -1.04 18.08 -0.40
CA GLY A 28 -1.37 19.22 0.47
C GLY A 28 -2.77 19.81 0.25
N ARG A 29 -3.51 19.37 -0.78
CA ARG A 29 -4.92 19.72 -1.04
C ARG A 29 -5.87 18.52 -0.88
N ALA A 30 -5.33 17.33 -0.67
CA ALA A 30 -6.07 16.09 -0.74
C ALA A 30 -6.93 15.83 0.49
N ARG A 31 -8.14 15.33 0.26
CA ARG A 31 -9.15 15.05 1.29
C ARG A 31 -9.49 13.57 1.22
N VAL A 32 -9.13 12.82 2.27
CA VAL A 32 -9.26 11.36 2.30
C VAL A 32 -10.23 10.94 3.39
N LEU A 33 -11.13 10.02 3.07
CA LEU A 33 -12.02 9.38 4.03
C LEU A 33 -11.52 7.98 4.33
N VAL A 34 -11.26 7.67 5.60
CA VAL A 34 -10.90 6.33 6.07
C VAL A 34 -12.08 5.71 6.80
N LEU A 35 -12.59 4.58 6.27
CA LEU A 35 -13.71 3.83 6.79
C LEU A 35 -13.21 2.57 7.50
N GLY A 36 -13.42 2.48 8.82
CA GLY A 36 -12.95 1.38 9.66
C GLY A 36 -11.56 1.64 10.23
N LEU A 37 -11.48 1.83 11.55
CA LEU A 37 -10.28 2.23 12.28
C LEU A 37 -9.82 1.14 13.25
N GLY A 38 -9.83 -0.11 12.77
CA GLY A 38 -9.03 -1.19 13.34
C GLY A 38 -7.53 -0.98 13.06
N GLY A 39 -6.73 -2.03 13.21
CA GLY A 39 -5.27 -1.95 12.99
C GLY A 39 -4.87 -1.40 11.62
N VAL A 40 -5.47 -1.91 10.54
CA VAL A 40 -5.06 -1.51 9.18
C VAL A 40 -5.51 -0.07 8.87
N GLY A 41 -6.68 0.33 9.39
CA GLY A 41 -7.19 1.69 9.24
C GLY A 41 -6.34 2.74 9.94
N VAL A 42 -5.83 2.45 11.15
CA VAL A 42 -4.90 3.38 11.81
C VAL A 42 -3.55 3.44 11.12
N GLU A 43 -3.06 2.33 10.57
CA GLU A 43 -1.82 2.32 9.79
C GLU A 43 -1.96 3.13 8.49
N VAL A 44 -3.06 2.98 7.76
CA VAL A 44 -3.39 3.80 6.59
C VAL A 44 -3.41 5.28 6.99
N SER A 45 -4.15 5.62 8.04
CA SER A 45 -4.33 7.01 8.50
C SER A 45 -3.00 7.64 8.90
N LYS A 46 -2.15 6.89 9.62
CA LYS A 46 -0.79 7.30 9.99
C LYS A 46 0.04 7.61 8.74
N ASN A 47 0.09 6.71 7.76
CA ASN A 47 0.88 6.94 6.56
C ASN A 47 0.36 8.13 5.73
N LEU A 48 -0.95 8.27 5.55
CA LEU A 48 -1.55 9.40 4.83
C LEU A 48 -1.25 10.75 5.51
N LEU A 49 -1.34 10.80 6.83
CA LEU A 49 -0.99 11.99 7.60
C LEU A 49 0.48 12.38 7.37
N LEU A 50 1.39 11.42 7.52
CA LEU A 50 2.83 11.65 7.38
C LEU A 50 3.23 12.00 5.95
N SER A 51 2.48 11.50 4.95
CA SER A 51 2.67 11.85 3.54
C SER A 51 2.13 13.24 3.18
N GLY A 52 1.42 13.91 4.08
CA GLY A 52 0.96 15.30 3.89
C GLY A 52 -0.44 15.43 3.27
N ALA A 53 -1.33 14.45 3.47
CA ALA A 53 -2.74 14.62 3.14
C ALA A 53 -3.36 15.76 3.97
N SER A 54 -4.03 16.70 3.30
CA SER A 54 -4.58 17.92 3.91
C SER A 54 -5.70 17.65 4.90
N THR A 55 -6.58 16.70 4.61
CA THR A 55 -7.72 16.39 5.47
C THR A 55 -7.94 14.89 5.55
N LEU A 56 -8.04 14.36 6.78
CA LEU A 56 -8.45 12.99 7.05
C LEU A 56 -9.81 13.00 7.76
N PHE A 57 -10.82 12.51 7.06
CA PHE A 57 -12.12 12.17 7.66
C PHE A 57 -12.04 10.72 8.16
N LEU A 58 -12.35 10.51 9.44
CA LEU A 58 -12.26 9.21 10.10
C LEU A 58 -13.65 8.74 10.50
N ALA A 59 -14.09 7.60 9.97
CA ALA A 59 -15.41 7.04 10.27
C ALA A 59 -15.30 5.61 10.79
N ASP A 60 -15.50 5.46 12.10
CA ASP A 60 -15.68 4.18 12.79
C ASP A 60 -16.29 4.42 14.18
N GLY A 61 -17.61 4.31 14.26
CA GLY A 61 -18.36 4.46 15.52
C GLY A 61 -18.21 3.26 16.47
N SER A 62 -17.54 2.19 16.04
CA SER A 62 -17.32 0.99 16.85
C SER A 62 -16.47 1.33 18.08
N ARG A 63 -16.70 0.60 19.16
CA ARG A 63 -15.92 0.74 20.39
C ARG A 63 -14.56 0.05 20.25
N VAL A 64 -13.53 0.63 20.86
CA VAL A 64 -12.25 -0.06 21.02
C VAL A 64 -12.47 -1.29 21.88
N ARG A 65 -11.92 -2.42 21.46
CA ARG A 65 -11.93 -3.69 22.19
C ARG A 65 -10.50 -4.13 22.48
N ALA A 66 -10.33 -4.99 23.49
CA ALA A 66 -9.06 -5.61 23.84
C ALA A 66 -8.33 -6.20 22.63
N GLU A 67 -9.04 -6.92 21.75
CA GLU A 67 -8.44 -7.56 20.58
C GLU A 67 -7.87 -6.56 19.58
N ASP A 68 -8.38 -5.33 19.56
CA ASP A 68 -7.91 -4.28 18.65
C ASP A 68 -6.52 -3.79 19.04
N LEU A 69 -6.14 -3.86 20.32
CA LEU A 69 -4.85 -3.36 20.82
C LEU A 69 -3.63 -4.12 20.26
N ALA A 70 -3.85 -5.34 19.76
CA ALA A 70 -2.82 -6.17 19.13
C ALA A 70 -2.37 -5.65 17.75
N THR A 71 -3.05 -4.65 17.21
CA THR A 71 -2.67 -4.00 15.94
C THR A 71 -2.90 -2.49 15.94
N ASN A 72 -3.86 -1.99 16.73
CA ASN A 72 -4.14 -0.57 16.90
C ASN A 72 -3.27 0.03 18.01
N TYR A 73 -2.07 0.45 17.64
CA TYR A 73 -1.08 1.07 18.53
C TYR A 73 -1.43 2.50 18.97
N LEU A 74 -2.49 3.09 18.43
CA LEU A 74 -2.99 4.40 18.87
C LEU A 74 -3.95 4.30 20.05
N ALA A 75 -4.46 3.11 20.33
CA ALA A 75 -5.38 2.84 21.42
C ALA A 75 -4.69 2.31 22.67
N THR A 76 -5.31 2.57 23.81
CA THR A 76 -4.86 2.15 25.15
C THR A 76 -5.90 1.29 25.86
N GLU A 77 -5.49 0.60 26.91
CA GLU A 77 -6.38 -0.14 27.81
C GLU A 77 -7.42 0.81 28.42
N ASP A 78 -7.03 2.03 28.78
CA ASP A 78 -7.94 3.08 29.27
C ASP A 78 -9.03 3.43 28.24
N ASP A 79 -8.72 3.42 26.95
CA ASP A 79 -9.71 3.66 25.89
C ASP A 79 -10.73 2.51 25.77
N VAL A 80 -10.32 1.27 26.06
CA VAL A 80 -11.19 0.09 26.14
C VAL A 80 -12.13 0.22 27.34
N GLU A 81 -11.58 0.53 28.53
CA GLU A 81 -12.34 0.72 29.77
C GLU A 81 -13.35 1.88 29.63
N ALA A 82 -12.90 3.00 29.07
CA ALA A 82 -13.73 4.18 28.82
C ALA A 82 -14.73 3.99 27.64
N ARG A 83 -14.66 2.86 26.93
CA ARG A 83 -15.50 2.54 25.77
C ARG A 83 -15.51 3.69 24.75
N ARG A 84 -14.34 4.19 24.37
CA ARG A 84 -14.23 5.24 23.35
C ARG A 84 -14.47 4.66 21.95
N SER A 85 -14.89 5.52 21.01
CA SER A 85 -14.98 5.15 19.60
C SER A 85 -13.57 4.98 19.03
N ARG A 86 -13.38 4.02 18.11
CA ARG A 86 -12.12 3.85 17.40
C ARG A 86 -11.75 5.11 16.61
N ALA A 87 -12.74 5.75 15.97
CA ALA A 87 -12.52 7.02 15.27
C ALA A 87 -12.06 8.14 16.21
N GLY A 88 -12.70 8.30 17.37
CA GLY A 88 -12.35 9.35 18.33
C GLY A 88 -10.96 9.15 18.95
N VAL A 89 -10.57 7.89 19.21
CA VAL A 89 -9.22 7.55 19.69
C VAL A 89 -8.17 7.86 18.63
N ALA A 90 -8.35 7.37 17.40
CA ALA A 90 -7.41 7.64 16.31
C ALA A 90 -7.31 9.14 16.01
N ALA A 91 -8.44 9.87 15.99
CA ALA A 91 -8.46 11.30 15.75
C ALA A 91 -7.64 12.05 16.82
N ALA A 92 -7.82 11.71 18.09
CA ALA A 92 -7.05 12.33 19.18
C ALA A 92 -5.55 12.05 19.04
N ALA A 93 -5.16 10.80 18.77
CA ALA A 93 -3.76 10.42 18.63
C ALA A 93 -3.09 11.06 17.39
N LEU A 94 -3.76 11.05 16.24
CA LEU A 94 -3.26 11.62 14.99
C LEU A 94 -3.11 13.15 15.08
N ARG A 95 -4.02 13.84 15.79
CA ARG A 95 -3.86 15.28 16.08
C ARG A 95 -2.61 15.56 16.91
N GLY A 96 -2.32 14.70 17.91
CA GLY A 96 -1.08 14.78 18.69
C GLY A 96 0.18 14.56 17.84
N MET A 97 0.14 13.62 16.88
CA MET A 97 1.24 13.43 15.92
C MET A 97 1.42 14.64 14.98
N SER A 98 0.32 15.27 14.57
CA SER A 98 0.28 16.41 13.66
C SER A 98 0.45 17.76 14.36
N ALA A 99 1.14 17.86 15.50
CA ALA A 99 1.29 19.09 16.30
C ALA A 99 2.02 20.28 15.60
N GLY A 100 2.04 20.34 14.27
CA GLY A 100 2.31 21.51 13.42
C GLY A 100 1.21 21.86 12.41
N ALA A 101 -0.02 21.34 12.59
CA ALA A 101 -1.24 21.75 11.88
C ALA A 101 -1.26 21.60 10.35
N HIS A 102 -0.45 20.73 9.75
CA HIS A 102 -0.46 20.54 8.29
C HIS A 102 -1.68 19.76 7.77
N ALA A 103 -2.42 19.09 8.66
CA ALA A 103 -3.59 18.30 8.31
C ALA A 103 -4.77 18.54 9.27
N ALA A 104 -5.97 18.68 8.71
CA ALA A 104 -7.22 18.64 9.45
C ALA A 104 -7.65 17.19 9.70
N ILE A 105 -7.88 16.82 10.97
CA ILE A 105 -8.32 15.48 11.36
C ILE A 105 -9.73 15.58 11.92
N GLU A 106 -10.71 14.96 11.25
CA GLU A 106 -12.12 15.07 11.57
C GLU A 106 -12.74 13.69 11.82
N GLU A 107 -13.35 13.50 12.99
CA GLU A 107 -14.22 12.35 13.24
C GLU A 107 -15.58 12.63 12.59
N VAL A 108 -16.07 11.70 11.78
CA VAL A 108 -17.34 11.87 11.06
C VAL A 108 -18.28 10.70 11.26
N GLU A 109 -19.56 11.01 11.36
CA GLU A 109 -20.64 10.02 11.36
C GLU A 109 -21.30 9.98 9.98
N LEU A 110 -21.45 8.78 9.43
CA LEU A 110 -21.97 8.59 8.07
C LEU A 110 -23.38 8.05 8.10
N LEU A 111 -24.24 8.59 7.23
CA LEU A 111 -25.62 8.15 7.03
C LEU A 111 -25.66 6.93 6.08
N GLY A 112 -24.96 5.86 6.46
CA GLY A 112 -24.84 4.61 5.71
C GLY A 112 -23.90 4.65 4.50
N GLU A 113 -23.64 3.48 3.94
CA GLU A 113 -22.60 3.21 2.92
C GLU A 113 -23.05 3.41 1.46
N GLY A 114 -24.25 3.99 1.25
CA GLY A 114 -24.88 4.14 -0.08
C GLY A 114 -25.05 5.60 -0.51
N ARG A 115 -26.30 6.03 -0.72
CA ARG A 115 -26.59 7.41 -1.16
C ARG A 115 -26.12 8.47 -0.15
N GLY A 116 -26.22 8.19 1.15
CA GLY A 116 -25.71 9.08 2.20
C GLY A 116 -24.21 9.29 2.10
N LEU A 117 -23.44 8.21 1.92
CA LEU A 117 -22.01 8.29 1.64
C LEU A 117 -21.73 9.10 0.37
N ALA A 118 -22.37 8.80 -0.76
CA ALA A 118 -22.14 9.55 -2.01
C ALA A 118 -22.41 11.07 -1.85
N ALA A 119 -23.44 11.45 -1.08
CA ALA A 119 -23.72 12.85 -0.77
C ALA A 119 -22.65 13.47 0.13
N PHE A 120 -22.15 12.74 1.14
CA PHE A 120 -21.03 13.17 1.97
C PHE A 120 -19.76 13.39 1.13
N LEU A 121 -19.42 12.43 0.26
CA LEU A 121 -18.22 12.50 -0.58
C LEU A 121 -18.25 13.73 -1.49
N LYS A 122 -19.39 14.01 -2.15
CA LYS A 122 -19.54 15.21 -2.98
C LYS A 122 -19.50 16.50 -2.16
N ARG A 123 -20.25 16.57 -1.07
CA ARG A 123 -20.33 17.78 -0.23
C ARG A 123 -18.98 18.18 0.34
N ASN A 124 -18.16 17.20 0.70
CA ASN A 124 -16.85 17.41 1.30
C ASN A 124 -15.71 17.28 0.30
N SER A 125 -15.98 17.18 -1.00
CA SER A 125 -14.97 17.03 -2.06
C SER A 125 -13.90 15.97 -1.72
N VAL A 126 -14.33 14.78 -1.31
CA VAL A 126 -13.42 13.70 -0.93
C VAL A 126 -12.77 13.11 -2.19
N ASP A 127 -11.45 13.11 -2.24
CA ASP A 127 -10.68 12.57 -3.36
C ASP A 127 -10.65 11.05 -3.34
N VAL A 128 -10.34 10.47 -2.19
CA VAL A 128 -10.13 9.02 -2.03
C VAL A 128 -10.89 8.53 -0.79
N VAL A 129 -11.53 7.38 -0.94
CA VAL A 129 -12.04 6.59 0.18
C VAL A 129 -11.12 5.39 0.37
N VAL A 130 -10.61 5.21 1.59
CA VAL A 130 -9.92 3.97 1.99
C VAL A 130 -10.84 3.15 2.88
N LEU A 131 -11.25 1.98 2.40
CA LEU A 131 -12.18 1.06 3.07
C LEU A 131 -11.40 -0.08 3.72
N CYS A 132 -11.43 -0.15 5.05
CA CYS A 132 -10.57 -1.03 5.85
C CYS A 132 -11.38 -2.12 6.55
N ASP A 133 -11.06 -3.40 6.34
CA ASP A 133 -11.65 -4.56 7.04
C ASP A 133 -13.19 -4.65 6.94
N HIS A 134 -13.75 -4.36 5.76
CA HIS A 134 -15.20 -4.45 5.52
C HIS A 134 -15.58 -5.66 4.67
N ALA A 135 -16.75 -6.22 4.96
CA ALA A 135 -17.34 -7.30 4.18
C ALA A 135 -17.59 -6.86 2.72
N VAL A 136 -17.51 -7.81 1.78
CA VAL A 136 -17.75 -7.57 0.34
C VAL A 136 -19.08 -6.86 0.05
N GLY A 137 -20.12 -7.12 0.84
CA GLY A 137 -21.42 -6.46 0.67
C GLY A 137 -21.37 -4.95 0.95
N ALA A 138 -20.60 -4.52 1.95
CA ALA A 138 -20.33 -3.11 2.22
C ALA A 138 -19.43 -2.51 1.14
N ALA A 139 -18.37 -3.23 0.75
CA ALA A 139 -17.45 -2.79 -0.29
C ALA A 139 -18.16 -2.50 -1.63
N LEU A 140 -19.12 -3.34 -2.04
CA LEU A 140 -19.94 -3.10 -3.23
C LEU A 140 -20.75 -1.80 -3.14
N ARG A 141 -21.36 -1.51 -1.99
CA ARG A 141 -22.12 -0.27 -1.78
C ARG A 141 -21.22 0.97 -1.78
N VAL A 142 -20.07 0.87 -1.11
CA VAL A 142 -19.07 1.95 -1.06
C VAL A 142 -18.52 2.21 -2.46
N ASN A 143 -18.19 1.17 -3.24
CA ASN A 143 -17.72 1.32 -4.62
C ASN A 143 -18.76 1.98 -5.54
N ASP A 144 -20.03 1.58 -5.42
CA ASP A 144 -21.13 2.25 -6.13
C ASP A 144 -21.25 3.74 -5.71
N ALA A 145 -21.02 4.06 -4.42
CA ALA A 145 -21.08 5.43 -3.91
C ALA A 145 -19.88 6.29 -4.35
N THR A 146 -18.66 5.75 -4.35
CA THR A 146 -17.45 6.46 -4.77
C THR A 146 -17.50 6.78 -6.26
N ARG A 147 -17.88 5.82 -7.11
CA ARG A 147 -18.08 6.06 -8.55
C ARG A 147 -19.14 7.12 -8.83
N ARG A 148 -20.27 7.10 -8.11
CA ARG A 148 -21.31 8.15 -8.24
C ARG A 148 -20.82 9.53 -7.81
N ALA A 149 -19.86 9.58 -6.89
CA ALA A 149 -19.26 10.81 -6.38
C ALA A 149 -18.08 11.31 -7.22
N GLY A 150 -17.49 10.48 -8.06
CA GLY A 150 -16.20 10.75 -8.72
C GLY A 150 -15.00 10.59 -7.78
N ALA A 151 -15.20 9.98 -6.61
CA ALA A 151 -14.13 9.67 -5.67
C ALA A 151 -13.48 8.32 -6.04
N LYS A 152 -12.19 8.18 -5.74
CA LYS A 152 -11.44 6.94 -5.94
C LYS A 152 -11.63 6.02 -4.73
N LEU A 153 -11.53 4.71 -4.91
CA LEU A 153 -11.60 3.71 -3.85
C LEU A 153 -10.29 2.93 -3.74
N VAL A 154 -9.79 2.81 -2.52
CA VAL A 154 -8.83 1.77 -2.12
C VAL A 154 -9.52 0.93 -1.05
N GLN A 155 -9.69 -0.35 -1.26
CA GLN A 155 -10.12 -1.29 -0.22
C GLN A 155 -8.91 -2.08 0.28
N VAL A 156 -8.83 -2.30 1.57
CA VAL A 156 -7.81 -3.14 2.20
C VAL A 156 -8.45 -3.98 3.31
N ASN A 157 -8.13 -5.28 3.37
CA ASN A 157 -8.55 -6.13 4.47
C ASN A 157 -7.38 -6.97 4.96
N CYS A 158 -7.26 -7.10 6.28
CA CYS A 158 -6.34 -7.99 6.98
C CYS A 158 -7.14 -9.12 7.63
N HIS A 159 -6.67 -10.35 7.45
CA HIS A 159 -7.30 -11.54 7.99
C HIS A 159 -6.24 -12.51 8.51
N GLY A 160 -5.83 -12.34 9.76
CA GLY A 160 -4.78 -13.15 10.39
C GLY A 160 -3.46 -13.07 9.60
N LEU A 161 -3.15 -14.13 8.85
CA LEU A 161 -1.96 -14.27 8.02
C LEU A 161 -2.14 -13.76 6.57
N PHE A 162 -3.34 -13.32 6.22
CA PHE A 162 -3.71 -12.91 4.86
C PHE A 162 -4.00 -11.41 4.77
N GLY A 163 -3.72 -10.84 3.61
CA GLY A 163 -4.06 -9.48 3.23
C GLY A 163 -4.71 -9.44 1.86
N SER A 164 -5.67 -8.55 1.67
CA SER A 164 -6.24 -8.22 0.38
C SER A 164 -6.24 -6.71 0.17
N LEU A 165 -5.97 -6.29 -1.05
CA LEU A 165 -6.07 -4.90 -1.47
C LEU A 165 -6.81 -4.85 -2.81
N PHE A 166 -7.67 -3.86 -2.98
CA PHE A 166 -8.36 -3.58 -4.23
C PHE A 166 -8.36 -2.08 -4.54
N CYS A 167 -8.12 -1.71 -5.79
CA CYS A 167 -8.15 -0.31 -6.25
C CYS A 167 -9.21 -0.14 -7.34
N ASP A 168 -9.96 0.96 -7.25
CA ASP A 168 -10.85 1.43 -8.30
C ASP A 168 -10.84 2.96 -8.36
N PHE A 169 -10.12 3.50 -9.35
CA PHE A 169 -9.95 4.94 -9.53
C PHE A 169 -10.86 5.53 -10.61
N GLY A 170 -11.87 4.76 -11.05
CA GLY A 170 -12.79 5.17 -12.11
C GLY A 170 -12.33 4.77 -13.51
N ASP A 171 -13.15 5.09 -14.49
CA ASP A 171 -12.97 4.81 -15.91
C ASP A 171 -12.01 5.79 -16.61
N ASP A 172 -11.84 7.00 -16.06
CA ASP A 172 -11.02 8.08 -16.64
C ASP A 172 -9.76 8.41 -15.81
N PHE A 173 -9.22 7.43 -15.08
CA PHE A 173 -7.99 7.64 -14.33
C PHE A 173 -6.77 7.66 -15.25
N HIS A 174 -5.79 8.50 -14.93
CA HIS A 174 -4.57 8.64 -15.70
C HIS A 174 -3.34 8.67 -14.79
N VAL A 175 -2.29 7.99 -15.24
CA VAL A 175 -0.97 8.01 -14.62
C VAL A 175 -0.09 8.99 -15.39
N GLU A 176 0.49 9.96 -14.69
CA GLU A 176 1.41 10.97 -15.24
C GLU A 176 2.85 10.46 -15.28
N ASP A 177 3.23 9.65 -14.30
CA ASP A 177 4.53 9.01 -14.22
C ASP A 177 4.36 7.61 -13.65
N ALA A 178 4.62 6.58 -14.44
CA ALA A 178 4.35 5.20 -14.03
C ALA A 178 5.47 4.58 -13.17
N ASP A 179 6.70 5.09 -13.25
CA ASP A 179 7.87 4.47 -12.63
C ASP A 179 8.62 5.38 -11.66
N GLY A 180 8.30 6.69 -11.64
CA GLY A 180 8.94 7.69 -10.79
C GLY A 180 10.42 7.92 -11.12
N LYS A 181 10.87 7.49 -12.30
CA LYS A 181 12.24 7.72 -12.74
C LYS A 181 12.31 9.06 -13.45
N ASP A 182 13.36 9.81 -13.15
CA ASP A 182 13.67 11.04 -13.89
C ASP A 182 13.71 10.73 -15.41
N PRO A 183 13.12 11.62 -16.24
CA PRO A 183 13.21 11.46 -17.69
C PRO A 183 14.66 11.34 -18.14
N ARG A 184 14.97 10.29 -18.90
CA ARG A 184 16.32 10.08 -19.45
C ARG A 184 16.70 11.22 -20.38
N ALA A 185 17.94 11.68 -20.27
CA ALA A 185 18.51 12.66 -21.19
C ALA A 185 19.98 12.33 -21.41
N GLU A 186 20.40 12.25 -22.68
CA GLU A 186 21.78 11.96 -23.05
C GLU A 186 22.23 12.75 -24.27
N LEU A 187 23.54 12.95 -24.36
CA LEU A 187 24.19 13.65 -25.47
C LEU A 187 24.15 12.83 -26.76
N LEU A 188 23.92 13.54 -27.87
CA LEU A 188 23.86 12.98 -29.21
C LEU A 188 25.25 13.08 -29.88
N ALA A 189 25.68 11.97 -30.50
CA ALA A 189 26.85 11.97 -31.37
C ALA A 189 26.49 12.33 -32.80
N ARG A 190 25.38 11.78 -33.30
CA ARG A 190 24.95 11.91 -34.69
C ARG A 190 23.44 11.81 -34.80
N VAL A 191 22.88 12.64 -35.68
CA VAL A 191 21.49 12.52 -36.14
C VAL A 191 21.51 12.52 -37.66
N ALA A 192 20.87 11.54 -38.29
CA ALA A 192 20.80 11.46 -39.75
C ALA A 192 19.38 11.13 -40.21
N ARG A 193 18.98 11.65 -41.37
CA ARG A 193 17.67 11.34 -41.95
C ARG A 193 17.71 9.98 -42.64
N ALA A 194 16.87 9.06 -42.18
CA ALA A 194 16.56 7.82 -42.88
C ALA A 194 15.51 8.13 -43.96
N GLY A 195 15.80 7.72 -45.21
CA GLY A 195 14.95 7.94 -46.37
C GLY A 195 15.15 9.28 -47.12
N THR A 196 14.59 9.38 -48.33
CA THR A 196 14.79 10.51 -49.27
C THR A 196 13.73 11.62 -49.16
N GLY A 197 12.80 11.52 -48.20
CA GLY A 197 11.69 12.46 -48.01
C GLY A 197 11.89 13.46 -46.87
N ALA A 198 11.24 14.63 -46.98
CA ALA A 198 11.28 15.70 -45.95
C ALA A 198 10.67 15.30 -44.58
N GLY A 199 9.94 14.18 -44.52
CA GLY A 199 9.31 13.62 -43.31
C GLY A 199 9.81 12.22 -42.92
N GLY A 200 11.04 11.85 -43.27
CA GLY A 200 11.60 10.54 -42.87
C GLY A 200 12.00 10.45 -41.39
N ALA A 201 12.06 9.22 -40.89
CA ALA A 201 12.56 8.91 -39.55
C ALA A 201 14.00 9.42 -39.35
N LEU A 202 14.37 9.73 -38.11
CA LEU A 202 15.74 10.17 -37.79
C LEU A 202 16.49 9.02 -37.12
N ALA A 203 17.63 8.60 -37.69
CA ALA A 203 18.58 7.74 -37.00
C ALA A 203 19.36 8.58 -35.99
N VAL A 204 19.26 8.24 -34.70
CA VAL A 204 19.83 9.00 -33.58
C VAL A 204 20.82 8.13 -32.82
N SER A 205 22.09 8.53 -32.82
CA SER A 205 23.18 7.86 -32.11
C SER A 205 23.63 8.67 -30.90
N THR A 206 23.86 8.00 -29.77
CA THR A 206 24.47 8.60 -28.59
C THR A 206 26.00 8.62 -28.70
N LEU A 207 26.66 9.33 -27.77
CA LEU A 207 28.12 9.33 -27.66
C LEU A 207 28.69 7.91 -27.50
N GLU A 208 29.92 7.72 -27.97
CA GLU A 208 30.62 6.44 -27.89
C GLU A 208 30.64 5.91 -26.44
N GLY A 209 30.24 4.65 -26.27
CA GLY A 209 30.15 3.99 -24.95
C GLY A 209 28.95 4.41 -24.08
N THR A 210 28.13 5.37 -24.50
CA THR A 210 27.00 5.89 -23.71
C THR A 210 25.69 5.29 -24.18
N ARG A 211 25.02 4.48 -23.35
CA ARG A 211 23.73 3.86 -23.72
C ARG A 211 22.59 4.85 -23.55
N HIS A 212 21.63 4.87 -24.47
CA HIS A 212 20.42 5.72 -24.32
C HIS A 212 19.46 5.20 -23.25
N GLY A 213 19.46 3.88 -22.99
CA GLY A 213 18.57 3.26 -21.99
C GLY A 213 17.08 3.24 -22.34
N LEU A 214 16.63 3.91 -23.41
CA LEU A 214 15.26 3.89 -23.97
C LEU A 214 14.77 2.50 -24.40
N HIS A 215 13.44 2.34 -24.47
CA HIS A 215 12.71 1.20 -25.06
C HIS A 215 11.87 1.63 -26.25
N SER A 216 11.60 0.71 -27.18
CA SER A 216 10.74 0.98 -28.32
C SER A 216 9.31 1.33 -27.89
N GLY A 217 8.72 2.35 -28.50
CA GLY A 217 7.41 2.90 -28.17
C GLY A 217 7.46 4.09 -27.19
N GLU A 218 8.57 4.30 -26.48
CA GLU A 218 8.76 5.50 -25.66
C GLU A 218 8.85 6.75 -26.53
N LYS A 219 8.64 7.92 -25.91
CA LYS A 219 8.67 9.20 -26.60
C LYS A 219 9.88 10.03 -26.20
N VAL A 220 10.44 10.77 -27.15
CA VAL A 220 11.57 11.70 -26.91
C VAL A 220 11.36 13.02 -27.65
N ARG A 221 11.99 14.08 -27.14
CA ARG A 221 12.30 15.31 -27.88
C ARG A 221 13.80 15.36 -28.14
N LEU A 222 14.19 15.97 -29.26
CA LEU A 222 15.59 16.23 -29.57
C LEU A 222 15.86 17.72 -29.45
N ARG A 223 16.95 18.10 -28.78
CA ARG A 223 17.38 19.49 -28.59
C ARG A 223 18.72 19.74 -29.25
N GLY A 224 18.91 20.96 -29.77
CA GLY A 224 20.14 21.32 -30.47
C GLY A 224 20.34 20.62 -31.82
N VAL A 225 19.26 20.16 -32.47
CA VAL A 225 19.30 19.55 -33.82
C VAL A 225 18.86 20.60 -34.85
N ARG A 226 19.73 20.96 -35.80
CA ARG A 226 19.45 22.06 -36.74
C ARG A 226 18.25 21.74 -37.65
N GLY A 227 17.34 22.70 -37.77
CA GLY A 227 16.15 22.57 -38.62
C GLY A 227 15.05 21.69 -38.04
N LEU A 228 15.15 21.36 -36.75
CA LEU A 228 14.13 20.62 -36.02
C LEU A 228 13.53 21.50 -34.90
N ASP A 229 12.21 21.47 -34.78
CA ASP A 229 11.50 22.10 -33.67
C ASP A 229 11.68 21.25 -32.39
N GLU A 230 12.22 21.85 -31.33
CA GLU A 230 12.54 21.18 -30.07
C GLU A 230 11.30 20.66 -29.32
N ASP A 231 10.12 21.19 -29.62
CA ASP A 231 8.85 20.71 -29.05
C ASP A 231 8.32 19.46 -29.77
N THR A 232 8.91 19.08 -30.92
CA THR A 232 8.52 17.88 -31.67
C THR A 232 8.76 16.62 -30.85
N VAL A 233 7.69 15.87 -30.63
CA VAL A 233 7.75 14.56 -29.96
C VAL A 233 7.89 13.45 -31.00
N PHE A 234 8.82 12.54 -30.75
CA PHE A 234 9.09 11.38 -31.59
C PHE A 234 8.85 10.08 -30.83
N THR A 235 8.37 9.06 -31.54
CA THR A 235 8.33 7.68 -31.06
C THR A 235 9.66 6.99 -31.32
N VAL A 236 10.21 6.38 -30.29
CA VAL A 236 11.47 5.65 -30.32
C VAL A 236 11.25 4.26 -30.93
N ALA A 237 12.07 3.86 -31.89
CA ALA A 237 12.27 2.47 -32.28
C ALA A 237 13.74 2.09 -32.04
N VAL A 238 14.01 1.35 -30.97
CA VAL A 238 15.37 0.97 -30.55
C VAL A 238 15.95 -0.03 -31.55
N LYS A 239 17.20 0.22 -32.00
CA LYS A 239 17.95 -0.68 -32.90
C LYS A 239 19.08 -1.38 -32.16
N THR A 240 19.84 -0.61 -31.38
CA THR A 240 20.92 -1.11 -30.50
C THR A 240 20.91 -0.29 -29.22
N PRO A 241 21.69 -0.63 -28.17
CA PRO A 241 21.78 0.20 -26.95
C PRO A 241 22.29 1.64 -27.15
N TYR A 242 22.80 1.98 -28.34
CA TYR A 242 23.44 3.26 -28.67
C TYR A 242 22.77 3.97 -29.86
N LEU A 243 21.76 3.33 -30.48
CA LEU A 243 21.11 3.80 -31.71
C LEU A 243 19.62 3.51 -31.66
N PHE A 244 18.82 4.53 -31.91
CA PHE A 244 17.38 4.41 -32.10
C PHE A 244 16.92 5.25 -33.28
N GLU A 245 15.78 4.89 -33.86
CA GLU A 245 15.06 5.74 -34.80
C GLU A 245 14.02 6.59 -34.06
N ALA A 246 13.99 7.89 -34.34
CA ALA A 246 12.99 8.82 -33.87
C ALA A 246 11.96 9.06 -34.99
N ARG A 247 10.72 8.60 -34.79
CA ARG A 247 9.65 8.60 -35.80
C ARG A 247 8.52 9.54 -35.40
N ARG A 248 7.98 10.32 -36.34
CA ARG A 248 6.74 11.07 -36.15
C ARG A 248 5.54 10.15 -36.34
N ASP A 249 4.39 10.55 -35.80
CA ASP A 249 3.15 9.79 -35.99
C ASP A 249 2.78 9.79 -37.47
N GLY A 250 2.75 8.60 -38.08
CA GLY A 250 2.48 8.40 -39.51
C GLY A 250 3.69 7.99 -40.35
N ASP A 251 4.90 7.99 -39.78
CA ASP A 251 6.09 7.52 -40.49
C ASP A 251 6.05 5.97 -40.62
N GLU A 252 6.16 5.44 -41.84
CA GLU A 252 6.23 4.00 -42.07
C GLU A 252 7.55 3.41 -41.55
N ALA A 253 7.51 2.18 -41.05
CA ALA A 253 8.72 1.45 -40.68
C ALA A 253 9.50 1.09 -41.95
N GLU A 254 10.64 1.74 -42.19
CA GLU A 254 11.54 1.30 -43.25
C GLU A 254 12.09 -0.11 -42.92
N SER A 255 12.06 -0.99 -43.92
CA SER A 255 12.72 -2.30 -43.87
C SER A 255 14.21 -2.13 -43.68
N ASP A 256 14.86 -3.07 -42.96
CA ASP A 256 16.32 -3.13 -42.70
C ASP A 256 17.16 -3.08 -44.00
N GLY A 257 17.28 -1.91 -44.61
CA GLY A 257 18.04 -1.62 -45.81
C GLY A 257 19.33 -0.90 -45.47
N ASP A 258 20.42 -1.28 -46.14
CA ASP A 258 21.77 -0.79 -45.90
C ASP A 258 21.88 0.75 -45.86
N ALA A 259 22.44 1.26 -44.76
CA ALA A 259 22.56 2.68 -44.38
C ALA A 259 23.59 3.50 -45.20
N ASN A 260 23.50 3.46 -46.54
CA ASN A 260 24.46 4.12 -47.42
C ASN A 260 23.94 5.43 -48.07
N GLY A 261 22.88 6.04 -47.54
CA GLY A 261 22.27 7.25 -48.11
C GLY A 261 21.72 8.26 -47.11
N GLU A 262 22.14 8.23 -45.85
CA GLU A 262 21.61 9.13 -44.82
C GLU A 262 22.29 10.51 -44.86
N ALA A 263 21.49 11.58 -45.01
CA ALA A 263 21.99 12.94 -44.87
C ALA A 263 22.11 13.30 -43.38
N GLU A 264 23.33 13.57 -42.93
CA GLU A 264 23.62 13.97 -41.54
C GLU A 264 23.06 15.37 -41.25
N VAL A 265 22.45 15.52 -40.09
CA VAL A 265 21.86 16.77 -39.61
C VAL A 265 22.84 17.42 -38.65
N GLU A 266 23.11 18.71 -38.86
CA GLU A 266 24.04 19.47 -38.02
C GLU A 266 23.54 19.57 -36.56
N LEU A 267 24.44 19.35 -35.61
CA LEU A 267 24.17 19.38 -34.17
C LEU A 267 24.85 20.60 -33.52
N ALA A 268 24.13 21.30 -32.66
CA ALA A 268 24.70 22.31 -31.79
C ALA A 268 25.54 21.65 -30.67
N PRO A 269 26.54 22.36 -30.10
CA PRO A 269 27.26 21.87 -28.93
C PRO A 269 26.30 21.53 -27.78
N GLY A 270 26.40 20.30 -27.26
CA GLY A 270 25.52 19.84 -26.19
C GLY A 270 24.13 19.39 -26.65
N ALA A 271 23.95 19.02 -27.93
CA ALA A 271 22.70 18.41 -28.40
C ALA A 271 22.37 17.14 -27.61
N THR A 272 21.10 17.00 -27.21
CA THR A 272 20.61 15.89 -26.37
C THR A 272 19.29 15.35 -26.89
N PHE A 273 18.95 14.11 -26.53
CA PHE A 273 17.54 13.73 -26.43
C PHE A 273 17.03 13.95 -25.00
N LEU A 274 15.72 14.14 -24.86
CA LEU A 274 15.01 14.16 -23.58
C LEU A 274 13.79 13.25 -23.69
N GLU A 275 13.68 12.26 -22.81
CA GLU A 275 12.50 11.41 -22.67
C GLU A 275 11.27 12.25 -22.32
N VAL A 276 10.14 11.93 -22.95
CA VAL A 276 8.84 12.50 -22.63
C VAL A 276 8.00 11.41 -21.97
N LYS A 277 7.70 11.59 -20.68
CA LYS A 277 6.76 10.75 -19.95
C LYS A 277 5.34 11.09 -20.41
N GLU A 278 4.66 10.15 -21.04
CA GLU A 278 3.28 10.34 -21.49
C GLU A 278 2.29 10.08 -20.37
N ARG A 279 1.19 10.85 -20.38
CA ARG A 279 0.05 10.60 -19.51
C ARG A 279 -0.70 9.37 -20.04
N VAL A 280 -0.69 8.28 -19.27
CA VAL A 280 -1.28 6.99 -19.68
C VAL A 280 -2.66 6.81 -19.05
N PRO A 281 -3.74 6.56 -19.83
CA PRO A 281 -5.04 6.21 -19.28
C PRO A 281 -5.01 4.80 -18.67
N VAL A 282 -5.56 4.66 -17.46
CA VAL A 282 -5.65 3.39 -16.72
C VAL A 282 -7.09 3.24 -16.22
N PRO A 283 -8.03 2.75 -17.06
CA PRO A 283 -9.41 2.55 -16.66
C PRO A 283 -9.53 1.40 -15.66
N PHE A 284 -10.34 1.59 -14.61
CA PHE A 284 -10.66 0.57 -13.62
C PHE A 284 -12.05 -0.03 -13.85
N THR A 285 -12.17 -1.33 -13.59
CA THR A 285 -13.44 -2.05 -13.63
C THR A 285 -14.18 -1.89 -12.30
N PRO A 286 -15.51 -1.68 -12.27
CA PRO A 286 -16.27 -1.65 -11.02
C PRO A 286 -16.09 -2.94 -10.22
N LEU A 287 -16.05 -2.84 -8.89
CA LEU A 287 -15.80 -3.99 -8.00
C LEU A 287 -16.72 -5.18 -8.31
N ARG A 288 -18.01 -4.90 -8.59
CA ARG A 288 -19.01 -5.94 -8.92
C ARG A 288 -18.57 -6.85 -10.07
N ASP A 289 -17.99 -6.26 -11.11
CA ASP A 289 -17.56 -6.98 -12.31
C ASP A 289 -16.14 -7.54 -12.12
N ALA A 290 -15.27 -6.77 -11.45
CA ALA A 290 -13.91 -7.17 -11.13
C ALA A 290 -13.85 -8.42 -10.24
N LEU A 291 -14.82 -8.62 -9.33
CA LEU A 291 -14.94 -9.84 -8.52
C LEU A 291 -15.14 -11.11 -9.36
N LEU A 292 -15.82 -10.99 -10.50
CA LEU A 292 -16.12 -12.13 -11.37
C LEU A 292 -15.05 -12.35 -12.44
N LYS A 293 -14.24 -11.33 -12.73
CA LYS A 293 -13.12 -11.35 -13.67
C LYS A 293 -11.92 -10.61 -13.07
N PRO A 294 -11.27 -11.18 -12.04
CA PRO A 294 -10.25 -10.47 -11.28
C PRO A 294 -8.94 -10.34 -12.07
N GLU A 295 -8.39 -9.13 -12.10
CA GLU A 295 -7.00 -8.86 -12.48
C GLU A 295 -6.16 -8.82 -11.19
N ILE A 296 -5.36 -9.86 -10.97
CA ILE A 296 -4.62 -10.09 -9.71
C ILE A 296 -3.13 -9.81 -9.96
N LEU A 297 -2.60 -8.83 -9.24
CA LEU A 297 -1.17 -8.59 -9.19
C LEU A 297 -0.49 -9.64 -8.29
N ALA A 298 0.48 -10.36 -8.84
CA ALA A 298 1.25 -11.34 -8.09
C ALA A 298 2.23 -10.64 -7.12
N THR A 299 2.18 -11.00 -5.84
CA THR A 299 3.15 -10.55 -4.83
C THR A 299 4.32 -11.51 -4.67
N ASP A 300 4.14 -12.78 -5.06
CA ASP A 300 5.12 -13.85 -4.97
C ASP A 300 4.99 -14.75 -6.21
N PHE A 301 6.04 -14.78 -7.03
CA PHE A 301 6.09 -15.58 -8.26
C PHE A 301 6.02 -17.09 -7.98
N GLY A 302 6.39 -17.55 -6.78
CA GLY A 302 6.22 -18.93 -6.33
C GLY A 302 4.77 -19.30 -6.00
N LYS A 303 3.87 -18.31 -5.88
CA LYS A 303 2.45 -18.49 -5.48
C LYS A 303 1.46 -18.12 -6.59
N MET A 304 1.90 -18.12 -7.85
CA MET A 304 1.10 -17.68 -9.01
C MET A 304 0.15 -18.72 -9.61
N ASP A 305 0.06 -19.91 -9.02
CA ASP A 305 -0.91 -20.90 -9.48
C ASP A 305 -2.33 -20.29 -9.47
N LEU A 306 -3.03 -20.38 -10.61
CA LEU A 306 -4.34 -19.77 -10.78
C LEU A 306 -5.35 -20.33 -9.78
N ALA A 307 -5.29 -21.64 -9.47
CA ALA A 307 -6.23 -22.23 -8.53
C ALA A 307 -5.99 -21.71 -7.11
N ARG A 308 -4.72 -21.53 -6.71
CA ARG A 308 -4.33 -20.84 -5.47
C ARG A 308 -4.87 -19.42 -5.41
N GLN A 309 -4.59 -18.60 -6.43
CA GLN A 309 -5.03 -17.19 -6.46
C GLN A 309 -6.55 -17.06 -6.37
N VAL A 310 -7.28 -17.89 -7.13
CA VAL A 310 -8.75 -17.95 -7.08
C VAL A 310 -9.24 -18.44 -5.71
N THR A 311 -8.56 -19.38 -5.07
CA THR A 311 -8.91 -19.85 -3.71
C THR A 311 -8.80 -18.71 -2.69
N VAL A 312 -7.69 -17.96 -2.67
CA VAL A 312 -7.50 -16.82 -1.77
C VAL A 312 -8.54 -15.74 -2.04
N HIS A 313 -8.72 -15.38 -3.31
CA HIS A 313 -9.71 -14.40 -3.75
C HIS A 313 -11.12 -14.77 -3.24
N ALA A 314 -11.53 -16.03 -3.44
CA ALA A 314 -12.82 -16.55 -3.02
C ALA A 314 -13.01 -16.60 -1.50
N CYS A 315 -11.95 -16.92 -0.73
CA CYS A 315 -12.00 -16.93 0.73
C CYS A 315 -12.38 -15.55 1.28
N PHE A 316 -11.73 -14.48 0.80
CA PHE A 316 -12.07 -13.10 1.20
C PHE A 316 -13.53 -12.74 0.90
N GLN A 317 -14.08 -13.19 -0.25
CA GLN A 317 -15.46 -12.85 -0.61
C GLN A 317 -16.51 -13.60 0.20
N ASN A 318 -16.17 -14.77 0.73
CA ASN A 318 -17.16 -15.70 1.30
C ASN A 318 -17.03 -15.90 2.81
N TRP A 319 -15.98 -15.40 3.45
CA TRP A 319 -15.74 -15.62 4.88
C TRP A 319 -16.92 -15.24 5.79
N HIS A 320 -17.46 -14.03 5.66
CA HIS A 320 -18.58 -13.60 6.51
C HIS A 320 -19.85 -14.43 6.28
N LYS A 321 -20.10 -14.87 5.04
CA LYS A 321 -21.22 -15.76 4.71
C LYS A 321 -21.00 -17.15 5.33
N ALA A 322 -19.76 -17.65 5.31
CA ALA A 322 -19.40 -18.92 5.92
C ALA A 322 -19.62 -18.88 7.44
N LEU A 323 -19.18 -17.82 8.12
CA LEU A 323 -19.40 -17.63 9.55
C LEU A 323 -20.89 -17.58 9.92
N ALA A 324 -21.68 -16.80 9.17
CA ALA A 324 -23.12 -16.69 9.41
C ALA A 324 -23.85 -18.04 9.22
N GLY A 325 -23.43 -18.84 8.23
CA GLY A 325 -24.01 -20.16 7.97
C GLY A 325 -23.53 -21.27 8.91
N ALA A 326 -22.52 -21.02 9.74
CA ALA A 326 -21.87 -22.05 10.57
C ALA A 326 -22.47 -22.21 11.97
N GLY A 327 -23.38 -21.33 12.39
CA GLY A 327 -23.99 -21.40 13.72
C GLY A 327 -22.98 -21.35 14.88
N GLY A 328 -21.82 -20.71 14.68
CA GLY A 328 -20.75 -20.59 15.68
C GLY A 328 -19.77 -21.77 15.75
N SER A 329 -19.98 -22.87 15.01
CA SER A 329 -19.04 -24.00 14.98
C SER A 329 -17.83 -23.73 14.06
N PRO A 330 -16.58 -23.80 14.56
CA PRO A 330 -15.39 -23.61 13.73
C PRO A 330 -15.27 -24.62 12.59
N SER A 331 -15.56 -25.90 12.84
CA SER A 331 -15.49 -26.94 11.80
C SER A 331 -16.57 -26.75 10.73
N ALA A 332 -17.77 -26.31 11.13
CA ALA A 332 -18.83 -25.96 10.19
C ALA A 332 -18.47 -24.73 9.36
N ALA A 333 -17.79 -23.74 9.93
CA ALA A 333 -17.32 -22.56 9.20
C ALA A 333 -16.29 -22.92 8.13
N VAL A 334 -15.32 -23.79 8.43
CA VAL A 334 -14.36 -24.30 7.45
C VAL A 334 -15.07 -25.05 6.32
N ALA A 335 -15.97 -25.97 6.66
CA ALA A 335 -16.72 -26.73 5.67
C ALA A 335 -17.56 -25.83 4.77
N LYS A 336 -18.23 -24.82 5.35
CA LYS A 336 -19.04 -23.86 4.59
C LYS A 336 -18.19 -22.95 3.72
N LEU A 337 -17.03 -22.51 4.21
CA LEU A 337 -16.08 -21.73 3.43
C LEU A 337 -15.59 -22.53 2.22
N PHE A 338 -15.24 -23.80 2.42
CA PHE A 338 -14.82 -24.69 1.34
C PHE A 338 -15.89 -24.83 0.25
N GLU A 339 -17.15 -25.04 0.64
CA GLU A 339 -18.29 -25.12 -0.28
C GLU A 339 -18.46 -23.83 -1.09
N LEU A 340 -18.47 -22.67 -0.41
CA LEU A 340 -18.64 -21.37 -1.05
C LEU A 340 -17.46 -21.02 -1.97
N THR A 341 -16.23 -21.29 -1.52
CA THR A 341 -15.02 -21.08 -2.31
C THR A 341 -15.02 -21.93 -3.58
N ARG A 342 -15.47 -23.19 -3.48
CA ARG A 342 -15.62 -24.05 -4.67
C ARG A 342 -16.61 -23.43 -5.67
N THR A 343 -17.81 -23.09 -5.25
CA THR A 343 -18.84 -22.53 -6.14
C THR A 343 -18.41 -21.21 -6.77
N PHE A 344 -17.85 -20.29 -5.99
CA PHE A 344 -17.39 -19.00 -6.50
C PHE A 344 -16.19 -19.15 -7.45
N GLY A 345 -15.25 -20.05 -7.13
CA GLY A 345 -14.11 -20.32 -8.01
C GLY A 345 -14.50 -20.97 -9.34
N GLU A 346 -15.53 -21.81 -9.38
CA GLU A 346 -16.10 -22.33 -10.63
C GLU A 346 -16.62 -21.20 -11.54
N GLU A 347 -17.28 -20.19 -10.95
CA GLU A 347 -17.79 -19.02 -11.67
C GLU A 347 -16.66 -18.14 -12.20
N VAL A 348 -15.68 -17.79 -11.36
CA VAL A 348 -14.50 -17.00 -11.77
C VAL A 348 -13.73 -17.71 -12.89
N HIS A 349 -13.49 -19.03 -12.75
CA HIS A 349 -12.76 -19.78 -13.76
C HIS A 349 -13.51 -19.83 -15.10
N ALA A 350 -14.85 -19.94 -15.08
CA ALA A 350 -15.67 -19.87 -16.29
C ALA A 350 -15.55 -18.51 -17.00
N ASN A 351 -15.52 -17.41 -16.24
CA ASN A 351 -15.40 -16.06 -16.79
C ASN A 351 -13.99 -15.77 -17.35
N LEU A 352 -12.94 -16.24 -16.68
CA LEU A 352 -11.57 -16.12 -17.17
C LEU A 352 -11.35 -16.95 -18.45
N ALA A 353 -11.88 -18.17 -18.50
CA ALA A 353 -11.80 -19.04 -19.68
C ALA A 353 -12.60 -18.49 -20.89
N GLY A 354 -13.68 -17.74 -20.65
CA GLY A 354 -14.49 -17.11 -21.69
C GLY A 354 -13.79 -15.94 -22.43
N ALA A 355 -12.74 -15.36 -21.85
CA ALA A 355 -12.04 -14.20 -22.40
C ALA A 355 -10.98 -14.55 -23.48
N GLY A 356 -10.58 -15.81 -23.61
CA GLY A 356 -9.67 -16.31 -24.65
C GLY A 356 -10.38 -17.31 -25.55
N GLY A 357 -10.69 -16.93 -26.79
CA GLY A 357 -11.57 -17.66 -27.69
C GLY A 357 -11.30 -19.17 -27.82
N ARG A 358 -12.22 -19.99 -27.28
CA ARG A 358 -12.83 -21.21 -27.85
C ARG A 358 -13.68 -21.83 -26.75
N ARG A 359 -15.01 -21.65 -26.82
CA ARG A 359 -15.98 -22.44 -26.04
C ARG A 359 -15.77 -23.92 -26.39
N ARG A 360 -14.98 -24.64 -25.59
CA ARG A 360 -14.99 -26.11 -25.60
C ARG A 360 -16.36 -26.54 -25.08
N LYS A 361 -17.30 -26.81 -26.00
CA LYS A 361 -18.59 -27.45 -25.67
C LYS A 361 -18.27 -28.71 -24.87
N GLY A 362 -18.70 -28.77 -23.60
CA GLY A 362 -18.94 -30.05 -22.93
C GLY A 362 -18.04 -30.49 -21.76
N LYS A 363 -17.24 -29.63 -21.11
CA LYS A 363 -16.70 -29.97 -19.77
C LYS A 363 -16.95 -28.82 -18.80
N LYS A 364 -17.79 -29.08 -17.78
CA LYS A 364 -17.85 -28.21 -16.58
C LYS A 364 -16.43 -28.13 -16.02
N VAL A 365 -15.89 -26.93 -15.90
CA VAL A 365 -14.63 -26.75 -15.18
C VAL A 365 -14.93 -27.04 -13.71
N ARG A 366 -14.31 -28.09 -13.18
CA ARG A 366 -14.39 -28.40 -11.76
C ARG A 366 -13.23 -27.71 -11.08
N PHE A 367 -13.49 -26.54 -10.49
CA PHE A 367 -12.51 -25.85 -9.66
C PHE A 367 -12.39 -26.60 -8.33
N GLN A 368 -11.16 -26.89 -7.91
CA GLN A 368 -10.86 -27.53 -6.64
C GLN A 368 -10.14 -26.51 -5.75
N PRO A 369 -10.76 -26.06 -4.64
CA PRO A 369 -10.09 -25.19 -3.69
C PRO A 369 -8.84 -25.84 -3.10
N ASP A 370 -7.80 -25.03 -2.91
CA ASP A 370 -6.65 -25.44 -2.10
C ASP A 370 -7.06 -25.54 -0.63
N GLU A 371 -7.07 -26.77 -0.10
CA GLU A 371 -7.53 -27.06 1.25
C GLU A 371 -6.65 -26.41 2.32
N ALA A 372 -5.33 -26.33 2.11
CA ALA A 372 -4.41 -25.72 3.06
C ALA A 372 -4.69 -24.21 3.20
N ILE A 373 -5.00 -23.55 2.08
CA ILE A 373 -5.40 -22.13 2.08
C ILE A 373 -6.72 -21.94 2.82
N VAL A 374 -7.76 -22.72 2.49
CA VAL A 374 -9.08 -22.59 3.13
C VAL A 374 -8.97 -22.80 4.64
N ARG A 375 -8.24 -23.83 5.08
CA ARG A 375 -8.00 -24.11 6.50
C ARG A 375 -7.18 -23.02 7.17
N GLY A 376 -6.05 -22.63 6.59
CA GLY A 376 -5.20 -21.57 7.14
C GLY A 376 -5.91 -20.22 7.23
N PHE A 377 -6.73 -19.88 6.23
CA PHE A 377 -7.57 -18.68 6.25
C PHE A 377 -8.53 -18.74 7.43
N ALA A 378 -9.34 -19.79 7.53
CA ALA A 378 -10.33 -19.93 8.59
C ALA A 378 -9.72 -20.00 10.01
N GLN A 379 -8.58 -20.69 10.18
CA GLN A 379 -7.87 -20.77 11.45
C GLN A 379 -7.27 -19.43 11.88
N SER A 380 -6.68 -18.70 10.94
CA SER A 380 -6.03 -17.41 11.24
C SER A 380 -7.02 -16.26 11.46
N GLY A 381 -8.28 -16.42 11.02
CA GLY A 381 -9.31 -15.39 11.06
C GLY A 381 -9.78 -14.91 12.42
N LYS A 382 -9.39 -15.59 13.51
CA LYS A 382 -9.70 -15.16 14.89
C LYS A 382 -8.66 -14.23 15.49
N GLY A 383 -7.48 -14.16 14.88
CA GLY A 383 -6.38 -13.34 15.38
C GLY A 383 -5.94 -12.30 14.39
N GLN A 384 -4.99 -11.48 14.83
CA GLN A 384 -4.45 -10.37 14.06
C GLN A 384 -2.93 -10.40 14.12
N THR A 385 -2.29 -9.90 13.06
CA THR A 385 -0.85 -9.72 13.03
C THR A 385 -0.52 -8.26 12.80
N ALA A 386 0.30 -7.69 13.68
CA ALA A 386 0.81 -6.34 13.50
C ALA A 386 1.63 -6.21 12.21
N ALA A 387 2.35 -7.27 11.83
CA ALA A 387 3.19 -7.30 10.63
C ALA A 387 2.37 -7.24 9.32
N VAL A 388 1.37 -8.11 9.12
CA VAL A 388 0.52 -8.06 7.90
C VAL A 388 -0.24 -6.75 7.88
N THR A 389 -0.74 -6.31 9.04
CA THR A 389 -1.41 -5.01 9.18
C THR A 389 -0.54 -3.85 8.74
N ALA A 390 0.73 -3.83 9.15
CA ALA A 390 1.67 -2.79 8.77
C ALA A 390 1.94 -2.78 7.26
N VAL A 391 2.21 -3.96 6.68
CA VAL A 391 2.46 -4.10 5.23
C VAL A 391 1.24 -3.68 4.43
N MET A 392 0.07 -4.22 4.74
CA MET A 392 -1.16 -3.93 3.99
C MET A 392 -1.61 -2.48 4.16
N GLY A 393 -1.46 -1.91 5.36
CA GLY A 393 -1.78 -0.50 5.63
C GLY A 393 -0.85 0.45 4.87
N ALA A 394 0.45 0.13 4.80
CA ALA A 394 1.41 0.90 4.00
C ALA A 394 1.11 0.82 2.50
N LEU A 395 0.81 -0.37 1.97
CA LEU A 395 0.41 -0.56 0.57
C LEU A 395 -0.86 0.24 0.25
N ALA A 396 -1.90 0.14 1.08
CA ALA A 396 -3.15 0.86 0.87
C ALA A 396 -2.97 2.39 0.93
N ALA A 397 -2.14 2.89 1.86
CA ALA A 397 -1.80 4.30 1.90
C ALA A 397 -1.06 4.73 0.63
N GLN A 398 -0.09 3.95 0.16
CA GLN A 398 0.62 4.23 -1.07
C GLN A 398 -0.33 4.27 -2.27
N GLU A 399 -1.25 3.32 -2.40
CA GLU A 399 -2.25 3.32 -3.47
C GLU A 399 -3.17 4.56 -3.41
N ALA A 400 -3.52 5.02 -2.21
CA ALA A 400 -4.26 6.28 -2.06
C ALA A 400 -3.41 7.49 -2.51
N LEU A 401 -2.10 7.52 -2.24
CA LEU A 401 -1.22 8.56 -2.78
C LEU A 401 -1.23 8.53 -4.31
N LYS A 402 -1.09 7.35 -4.94
CA LYS A 402 -1.16 7.20 -6.41
C LYS A 402 -2.49 7.71 -6.97
N ALA A 403 -3.59 7.40 -6.30
CA ALA A 403 -4.93 7.87 -6.69
C ALA A 403 -5.08 9.40 -6.65
N ILE A 404 -4.36 10.07 -5.75
CA ILE A 404 -4.35 11.53 -5.61
C ILE A 404 -3.40 12.18 -6.62
N THR A 405 -2.20 11.62 -6.77
CA THR A 405 -1.10 12.29 -7.45
C THR A 405 -0.98 11.91 -8.92
N GLY A 406 -1.46 10.73 -9.34
CA GLY A 406 -1.19 10.18 -10.67
C GLY A 406 0.26 9.72 -10.85
N VAL A 407 1.06 9.67 -9.78
CA VAL A 407 2.45 9.19 -9.78
C VAL A 407 2.49 7.74 -9.31
N PHE A 408 3.30 6.94 -10.00
CA PHE A 408 3.42 5.49 -9.99
C PHE A 408 2.24 4.72 -10.57
N ALA A 409 2.56 3.59 -11.19
CA ALA A 409 1.57 2.62 -11.63
C ALA A 409 0.77 2.07 -10.42
N PRO A 410 -0.57 2.18 -10.43
CA PRO A 410 -1.40 1.64 -9.37
C PRO A 410 -1.56 0.13 -9.48
N VAL A 411 -1.93 -0.52 -8.38
CA VAL A 411 -2.42 -1.89 -8.42
C VAL A 411 -3.68 -1.93 -9.28
N ARG A 412 -3.66 -2.75 -10.34
CA ARG A 412 -4.81 -2.97 -11.22
C ARG A 412 -5.18 -4.46 -11.17
N GLN A 413 -6.16 -4.89 -10.39
CA GLN A 413 -7.07 -4.16 -9.50
C GLN A 413 -7.12 -4.80 -8.13
N PHE A 414 -6.73 -6.08 -8.02
CA PHE A 414 -6.57 -6.83 -6.78
C PHE A 414 -5.10 -7.17 -6.51
N LEU A 415 -4.73 -7.17 -5.24
CA LEU A 415 -3.48 -7.72 -4.71
C LEU A 415 -3.80 -8.58 -3.50
N TYR A 416 -3.22 -9.78 -3.44
CA TYR A 416 -3.33 -10.69 -2.31
C TYR A 416 -1.96 -10.96 -1.73
N PHE A 417 -1.85 -10.87 -0.41
CA PHE A 417 -0.67 -11.22 0.34
C PHE A 417 -1.01 -12.34 1.32
N ASP A 418 -0.12 -13.30 1.50
CA ASP A 418 -0.23 -14.28 2.58
C ASP A 418 1.14 -14.66 3.12
N ALA A 419 1.21 -14.85 4.44
CA ALA A 419 2.35 -15.40 5.16
C ALA A 419 2.03 -16.82 5.64
N LEU A 420 1.49 -17.67 4.76
CA LEU A 420 1.04 -19.02 5.09
C LEU A 420 2.19 -19.94 5.55
N GLU A 421 3.44 -19.57 5.30
CA GLU A 421 4.63 -20.21 5.86
C GLU A 421 4.62 -20.20 7.39
N LEU A 422 3.94 -19.23 8.01
CA LEU A 422 3.75 -19.16 9.46
C LEU A 422 2.63 -20.08 9.97
N HIS A 423 1.91 -20.77 9.10
CA HIS A 423 0.85 -21.70 9.49
C HIS A 423 1.37 -22.81 10.42
N ALA A 424 2.62 -23.26 10.20
CA ALA A 424 3.27 -24.26 11.04
C ALA A 424 3.53 -23.77 12.49
N LEU A 425 3.40 -22.46 12.75
CA LEU A 425 3.52 -21.87 14.08
C LEU A 425 2.16 -21.68 14.76
N LEU A 426 1.06 -21.96 14.07
CA LEU A 426 -0.27 -21.85 14.67
C LEU A 426 -0.49 -23.03 15.61
N PRO A 427 -0.96 -22.76 16.85
CA PRO A 427 -1.26 -23.81 17.81
C PRO A 427 -2.52 -24.59 17.42
N GLU A 428 -2.65 -25.80 17.93
CA GLU A 428 -3.89 -26.57 17.85
C GLU A 428 -5.03 -25.91 18.65
N ALA A 429 -6.28 -26.27 18.36
CA ALA A 429 -7.46 -25.61 18.92
C ALA A 429 -7.51 -25.63 20.46
N GLU A 430 -7.00 -26.69 21.09
CA GLU A 430 -6.96 -26.88 22.54
C GLU A 430 -5.98 -25.92 23.25
N GLU A 431 -4.89 -25.53 22.58
CA GLU A 431 -3.86 -24.63 23.13
C GLU A 431 -4.30 -23.15 23.10
N LEU A 432 -5.20 -22.80 22.19
CA LEU A 432 -5.80 -21.46 22.08
C LEU A 432 -6.70 -21.11 23.27
N ALA A 433 -7.24 -22.09 24.00
CA ALA A 433 -8.03 -21.85 25.20
C ALA A 433 -7.24 -21.11 26.30
N GLY A 434 -5.91 -21.26 26.30
CA GLY A 434 -5.01 -20.53 27.20
C GLY A 434 -4.71 -19.09 26.80
N ALA A 435 -5.11 -18.64 25.61
CA ALA A 435 -4.86 -17.28 25.12
C ALA A 435 -5.61 -16.21 25.93
N ALA A 436 -6.74 -16.57 26.58
CA ALA A 436 -7.49 -15.68 27.45
C ALA A 436 -6.73 -15.21 28.69
N ALA A 437 -5.64 -15.89 29.06
CA ALA A 437 -4.75 -15.48 30.16
C ALA A 437 -3.59 -14.55 29.71
N ALA A 438 -3.55 -14.17 28.42
CA ALA A 438 -2.55 -13.25 27.89
C ALA A 438 -2.80 -11.81 28.37
N ASP A 439 -1.76 -10.97 28.24
CA ASP A 439 -1.90 -9.52 28.41
C ASP A 439 -2.95 -8.98 27.42
N GLU A 440 -3.84 -8.10 27.88
CA GLU A 440 -4.97 -7.59 27.10
C GLU A 440 -4.49 -7.01 25.76
N ARG A 441 -3.36 -6.29 25.80
CA ARG A 441 -2.77 -5.64 24.62
C ARG A 441 -2.34 -6.61 23.51
N VAL A 442 -2.03 -7.86 23.84
CA VAL A 442 -1.55 -8.85 22.86
C VAL A 442 -2.60 -9.93 22.58
N LEU A 443 -3.83 -9.76 23.07
CA LEU A 443 -4.89 -10.76 22.97
C LEU A 443 -5.17 -11.17 21.53
N GLY A 444 -5.28 -10.21 20.60
CA GLY A 444 -5.50 -10.48 19.17
C GLY A 444 -4.36 -11.29 18.51
N GLN A 445 -3.11 -11.10 18.96
CA GLN A 445 -1.97 -11.89 18.48
C GLN A 445 -1.91 -13.26 19.14
N ALA A 446 -2.19 -13.35 20.44
CA ALA A 446 -2.24 -14.60 21.18
C ALA A 446 -3.38 -15.51 20.69
N ALA A 447 -4.48 -14.94 20.19
CA ALA A 447 -5.54 -15.66 19.51
C ALA A 447 -5.12 -16.26 18.16
N LEU A 448 -3.94 -15.89 17.64
CA LEU A 448 -3.35 -16.48 16.44
C LEU A 448 -2.22 -17.46 16.78
N PHE A 449 -1.20 -17.00 17.52
CA PHE A 449 0.02 -17.78 17.76
C PHE A 449 0.06 -18.51 19.12
N GLY A 450 -0.98 -18.35 19.94
CA GLY A 450 -1.09 -18.97 21.25
C GLY A 450 -0.26 -18.29 22.35
N ALA A 451 -0.55 -18.66 23.59
CA ALA A 451 0.08 -18.08 24.77
C ALA A 451 1.57 -18.45 24.92
N GLU A 452 2.02 -19.60 24.40
CA GLU A 452 3.43 -19.99 24.48
C GLU A 452 4.32 -19.11 23.60
N MET A 453 3.90 -18.83 22.36
CA MET A 453 4.63 -17.87 21.51
C MET A 453 4.72 -16.50 22.21
N GLN A 454 3.61 -16.03 22.79
CA GLN A 454 3.61 -14.76 23.51
C GLN A 454 4.56 -14.75 24.71
N ARG A 455 4.62 -15.85 25.47
CA ARG A 455 5.60 -16.02 26.56
C ARG A 455 7.03 -15.98 26.06
N ARG A 456 7.32 -16.57 24.89
CA ARG A 456 8.66 -16.52 24.28
C ARG A 456 9.03 -15.09 23.88
N LEU A 457 8.14 -14.38 23.18
CA LEU A 457 8.34 -12.98 22.78
C LEU A 457 8.62 -12.07 23.99
N SER A 458 7.85 -12.23 25.07
CA SER A 458 8.03 -11.42 26.30
C SER A 458 9.41 -11.57 26.97
N LYS A 459 10.14 -12.66 26.68
CA LYS A 459 11.45 -12.97 27.27
C LYS A 459 12.64 -12.60 26.38
N LEU A 460 12.38 -12.19 25.13
CA LEU A 460 13.45 -11.87 24.19
C LEU A 460 14.23 -10.64 24.63
N SER A 461 15.54 -10.66 24.39
CA SER A 461 16.38 -9.47 24.43
C SER A 461 16.76 -9.11 23.01
N VAL A 462 16.31 -7.96 22.55
CA VAL A 462 16.47 -7.49 21.18
C VAL A 462 17.31 -6.22 21.19
N PHE A 463 18.30 -6.14 20.30
CA PHE A 463 19.12 -4.96 20.11
C PHE A 463 18.79 -4.33 18.75
N VAL A 464 18.14 -3.17 18.78
CA VAL A 464 17.76 -2.39 17.60
C VAL A 464 18.85 -1.35 17.35
N VAL A 465 19.51 -1.45 16.20
CA VAL A 465 20.57 -0.53 15.77
C VAL A 465 19.97 0.45 14.75
N GLY A 466 19.81 1.70 15.16
CA GLY A 466 19.14 2.76 14.42
C GLY A 466 17.68 2.94 14.86
N ALA A 467 17.32 4.19 15.14
CA ALA A 467 16.00 4.68 15.50
C ALA A 467 15.45 5.68 14.47
N GLY A 468 15.96 5.64 13.24
CA GLY A 468 15.40 6.33 12.07
C GLY A 468 14.08 5.70 11.58
N ALA A 469 13.69 5.91 10.31
CA ALA A 469 12.38 5.51 9.78
C ALA A 469 12.06 4.02 9.99
N ILE A 470 12.97 3.12 9.59
CA ILE A 470 12.83 1.67 9.77
C ILE A 470 12.84 1.31 11.26
N GLY A 471 13.74 1.91 12.05
CA GLY A 471 13.86 1.64 13.49
C GLY A 471 12.58 1.99 14.23
N CYS A 472 12.00 3.15 13.92
CA CYS A 472 10.71 3.60 14.39
C CYS A 472 9.59 2.58 14.14
N GLU A 473 9.40 2.15 12.88
CA GLU A 473 8.38 1.15 12.52
C GLU A 473 8.64 -0.21 13.18
N LEU A 474 9.89 -0.66 13.24
CA LEU A 474 10.27 -1.89 13.91
C LEU A 474 9.97 -1.81 15.42
N LEU A 475 10.30 -0.72 16.09
CA LEU A 475 10.02 -0.54 17.52
C LEU A 475 8.52 -0.50 17.81
N LYS A 476 7.73 0.16 16.97
CA LYS A 476 6.26 0.10 17.02
C LYS A 476 5.78 -1.35 16.96
N LEU A 477 6.24 -2.12 15.98
CA LEU A 477 5.87 -3.53 15.82
C LEU A 477 6.29 -4.37 17.03
N LEU A 478 7.53 -4.25 17.49
CA LEU A 478 8.03 -5.00 18.65
C LEU A 478 7.24 -4.68 19.93
N ALA A 479 6.85 -3.42 20.12
CA ALA A 479 6.03 -2.99 21.25
C ALA A 479 4.62 -3.59 21.17
N VAL A 480 3.95 -3.49 20.03
CA VAL A 480 2.61 -4.08 19.80
C VAL A 480 2.63 -5.61 19.97
N MET A 481 3.70 -6.26 19.51
CA MET A 481 3.87 -7.72 19.65
C MET A 481 4.21 -8.16 21.09
N GLY A 482 4.44 -7.23 22.02
CA GLY A 482 4.79 -7.51 23.42
C GLY A 482 6.19 -8.12 23.60
N VAL A 483 7.13 -7.80 22.73
CA VAL A 483 8.52 -8.26 22.84
C VAL A 483 9.17 -7.62 24.06
N ALA A 484 9.88 -8.38 24.90
CA ALA A 484 10.49 -7.87 26.14
C ALA A 484 9.49 -7.22 27.13
N ALA A 485 8.19 -7.55 27.03
CA ALA A 485 7.17 -7.04 27.91
C ALA A 485 6.60 -8.14 28.82
N PRO A 486 7.03 -8.24 30.09
CA PRO A 486 6.54 -9.26 31.00
C PRO A 486 5.05 -9.07 31.33
N GLY A 487 4.31 -10.17 31.45
CA GLY A 487 2.91 -10.15 31.86
C GLY A 487 2.70 -9.71 33.32
N ALA A 488 1.46 -9.34 33.65
CA ALA A 488 1.06 -8.75 34.94
C ALA A 488 1.46 -9.56 36.19
N GLY A 489 1.64 -10.89 36.08
CA GLY A 489 2.00 -11.78 37.20
C GLY A 489 3.50 -12.03 37.42
N GLY A 490 4.39 -11.42 36.62
CA GLY A 490 5.79 -11.86 36.49
C GLY A 490 6.83 -11.30 37.48
N SER A 491 6.44 -10.62 38.56
CA SER A 491 7.41 -9.89 39.41
C SER A 491 7.33 -10.23 40.91
N ARG A 492 7.28 -11.52 41.27
CA ARG A 492 7.41 -11.94 42.69
C ARG A 492 8.58 -12.88 43.02
N GLY A 493 9.42 -13.24 42.04
CA GLY A 493 10.68 -13.96 42.29
C GLY A 493 11.86 -13.11 41.86
N GLY A 494 12.75 -12.75 42.80
CA GLY A 494 13.87 -11.81 42.64
C GLY A 494 15.01 -12.24 41.71
N GLY A 495 14.71 -12.68 40.49
CA GLY A 495 15.67 -12.85 39.41
C GLY A 495 15.64 -11.67 38.43
N ALA A 496 16.80 -11.30 37.89
CA ALA A 496 16.96 -10.23 36.89
C ALA A 496 15.96 -10.34 35.71
N PRO A 497 15.61 -9.22 35.04
CA PRO A 497 14.72 -9.23 33.89
C PRO A 497 15.20 -10.22 32.82
N ARG A 498 14.43 -11.26 32.53
CA ARG A 498 14.64 -12.07 31.31
C ARG A 498 13.89 -11.36 30.18
N GLY A 499 14.53 -10.39 29.52
CA GLY A 499 13.99 -9.64 28.38
C GLY A 499 14.27 -8.13 28.44
N CYS A 500 14.77 -7.56 27.34
CA CYS A 500 15.07 -6.13 27.19
C CYS A 500 15.14 -5.71 25.73
N LEU A 501 14.44 -4.64 25.36
CA LEU A 501 14.56 -3.97 24.07
C LEU A 501 15.61 -2.85 24.18
N THR A 502 16.83 -3.14 23.76
CA THR A 502 17.91 -2.13 23.72
C THR A 502 17.87 -1.42 22.36
N VAL A 503 17.89 -0.09 22.35
CA VAL A 503 17.89 0.73 21.14
C VAL A 503 19.11 1.63 21.16
N THR A 504 19.86 1.69 20.06
CA THR A 504 20.98 2.62 19.90
C THR A 504 20.79 3.47 18.65
N ASP A 505 21.07 4.76 18.77
CA ASP A 505 21.12 5.73 17.66
C ASP A 505 21.84 6.96 18.21
N MET A 506 22.85 7.43 17.49
CA MET A 506 23.70 8.57 17.88
C MET A 506 23.12 9.90 17.42
N ASP A 507 22.14 9.89 16.50
CA ASP A 507 21.55 11.10 15.95
C ASP A 507 20.54 11.75 16.90
N THR A 508 20.30 13.04 16.66
CA THR A 508 19.18 13.79 17.23
C THR A 508 18.04 13.93 16.22
N ILE A 509 16.83 14.23 16.71
CA ILE A 509 15.63 14.36 15.88
C ILE A 509 15.63 15.71 15.17
N GLU A 510 15.36 15.70 13.87
CA GLU A 510 15.19 16.89 13.02
C GLU A 510 13.76 17.02 12.48
N VAL A 511 13.34 18.21 12.05
CA VAL A 511 12.02 18.44 11.43
C VAL A 511 11.80 17.54 10.20
N SER A 512 12.82 17.39 9.35
CA SER A 512 12.80 16.54 8.16
C SER A 512 12.52 15.07 8.46
N ASN A 513 12.69 14.63 9.71
CA ASN A 513 12.51 13.24 10.12
C ASN A 513 11.04 12.91 10.36
N LEU A 514 10.23 13.91 10.75
CA LEU A 514 8.85 13.74 11.18
C LEU A 514 7.91 13.26 10.07
N SER A 515 8.28 13.41 8.79
CA SER A 515 7.51 12.86 7.65
C SER A 515 7.56 11.34 7.52
N ARG A 516 8.40 10.64 8.29
CA ARG A 516 8.57 9.17 8.21
C ARG A 516 8.94 8.47 9.51
N GLN A 517 9.19 9.22 10.59
CA GLN A 517 9.59 8.68 11.90
C GLN A 517 8.46 8.91 12.90
N MET A 518 7.41 8.08 12.83
CA MET A 518 6.15 8.36 13.52
C MET A 518 6.18 8.35 15.05
N LEU A 519 7.27 7.88 15.68
CA LEU A 519 7.42 7.88 17.14
C LEU A 519 7.70 9.27 17.68
N PHE A 520 8.08 10.20 16.81
CA PHE A 520 8.52 11.55 17.14
C PHE A 520 7.47 12.58 16.74
N THR A 521 7.39 13.61 17.55
CA THR A 521 6.57 14.79 17.36
C THR A 521 7.46 16.03 17.21
N ARG A 522 6.87 17.18 16.91
CA ARG A 522 7.62 18.44 16.86
C ARG A 522 8.27 18.78 18.20
N ASP A 523 7.66 18.38 19.31
CA ASP A 523 8.20 18.62 20.66
C ASP A 523 9.45 17.78 20.97
N ASP A 524 9.70 16.71 20.20
CA ASP A 524 10.87 15.85 20.35
C ASP A 524 12.10 16.36 19.56
N VAL A 525 11.97 17.40 18.74
CA VAL A 525 13.08 17.92 17.91
C VAL A 525 14.26 18.34 18.78
N GLY A 526 15.47 17.91 18.39
CA GLY A 526 16.72 18.10 19.13
C GLY A 526 17.00 17.04 20.21
N GLN A 527 16.03 16.20 20.56
CA GLN A 527 16.27 15.07 21.49
C GLN A 527 17.02 13.93 20.81
N PRO A 528 17.80 13.11 21.55
CA PRO A 528 18.42 11.91 21.01
C PRO A 528 17.36 10.89 20.56
N LYS A 529 17.49 10.37 19.32
CA LYS A 529 16.48 9.47 18.72
C LYS A 529 16.26 8.21 19.56
N SER A 530 17.33 7.59 20.06
CA SER A 530 17.23 6.34 20.83
C SER A 530 16.43 6.51 22.13
N LEU A 531 16.60 7.64 22.83
CA LEU A 531 15.86 7.96 24.06
C LEU A 531 14.39 8.22 23.78
N ALA A 532 14.09 9.07 22.80
CA ALA A 532 12.71 9.40 22.41
C ALA A 532 11.96 8.16 21.89
N ALA A 533 12.63 7.32 21.08
CA ALA A 533 12.02 6.13 20.51
C ALA A 533 11.72 5.08 21.57
N ALA A 534 12.63 4.88 22.52
CA ALA A 534 12.40 4.00 23.67
C ALA A 534 11.22 4.48 24.53
N ALA A 535 11.07 5.80 24.72
CA ALA A 535 9.93 6.37 25.43
C ALA A 535 8.62 6.18 24.67
N ALA A 536 8.61 6.40 23.36
CA ALA A 536 7.45 6.17 22.52
C ALA A 536 7.01 4.70 22.49
N ALA A 537 7.95 3.76 22.41
CA ALA A 537 7.65 2.34 22.49
C ALA A 537 7.01 1.95 23.83
N ARG A 538 7.41 2.57 24.95
CA ARG A 538 6.75 2.40 26.26
C ARG A 538 5.36 3.03 26.32
N ARG A 539 5.08 4.09 25.56
CA ARG A 539 3.71 4.62 25.44
C ARG A 539 2.79 3.64 24.71
N ILE A 540 3.31 2.96 23.69
CA ILE A 540 2.58 1.90 22.96
C ILE A 540 2.35 0.68 23.86
N HIS A 541 3.35 0.25 24.64
CA HIS A 541 3.18 -0.83 25.61
C HIS A 541 3.83 -0.48 26.95
N PRO A 542 3.05 -0.07 27.98
CA PRO A 542 3.60 0.42 29.25
C PRO A 542 4.50 -0.58 30.01
N ARG A 543 4.34 -1.89 29.75
CA ARG A 543 5.15 -2.94 30.38
C ARG A 543 6.47 -3.22 29.67
N LEU A 544 6.73 -2.58 28.53
CA LEU A 544 7.91 -2.81 27.72
C LEU A 544 9.19 -2.44 28.47
N LYS A 545 10.10 -3.41 28.62
CA LYS A 545 11.43 -3.14 29.19
C LYS A 545 12.35 -2.63 28.10
N THR A 546 12.76 -1.38 28.20
CA THR A 546 13.59 -0.71 27.19
C THR A 546 14.87 -0.16 27.81
N ARG A 547 15.93 -0.10 27.00
CA ARG A 547 17.20 0.56 27.33
C ARG A 547 17.66 1.34 26.11
N ALA A 548 17.88 2.65 26.26
CA ALA A 548 18.45 3.47 25.21
C ALA A 548 19.97 3.60 25.41
N LEU A 549 20.71 3.52 24.32
CA LEU A 549 22.13 3.83 24.23
C LEU A 549 22.26 4.99 23.24
N THR A 550 22.94 6.05 23.65
CA THR A 550 23.19 7.27 22.85
C THR A 550 24.62 7.28 22.36
#